data_AF-A0A3B9X0W6-F1
#
_entry.id   AF-A0A3B9X0W6-F1
#
_cell.length_a   1.000
_cell.length_b   1.000
_cell.length_c   1.000
_cell.angle_alpha   90.00
_cell.angle_beta   90.00
_cell.angle_gamma   90.00
#
_symmetry.space_group_name_H-M   'P 1'
#
loop_
_entity.id
_entity.type
_entity.pdbx_description
1 polymer ?
#
loop_
_entity_poly.entity_id
_entity_poly.type
_entity_poly.pdbx_seq_one_letter_code
_entity_poly.pdbx_strand_id
1 'polypeptide(L)' 'MPFLKLGLCNPVVQAIEELGYTTPTPIQKQAIPIIISGKDLIASAQTGTGKTAAFVLPLLTLFNKER' A
#
# COMPACT_ATOMS: atom_id res chain seq x y z
N MET A 1 12.95 2.67 -1.31
CA MET A 1 12.33 1.89 -0.21
C MET A 1 11.39 0.89 -0.87
N PRO A 2 11.62 -0.42 -0.74
CA PRO A 2 10.75 -1.44 -1.34
C PRO A 2 9.40 -1.52 -0.62
N PHE A 3 8.39 -2.10 -1.29
CA PHE A 3 7.04 -2.28 -0.74
C PHE A 3 7.02 -3.07 0.58
N LEU A 4 7.91 -4.04 0.74
CA LEU A 4 8.06 -4.84 1.97
C LEU A 4 8.27 -3.97 3.22
N LYS A 5 8.90 -2.80 3.09
CA LYS A 5 9.14 -1.89 4.23
C LYS A 5 7.94 -1.00 4.58
N LEU A 6 6.81 -1.11 3.88
CA LEU A 6 5.61 -0.31 4.13
C LEU A 6 4.61 -1.00 5.08
N GLY A 7 4.92 -2.20 5.57
CA GLY A 7 4.06 -2.95 6.50
C GLY A 7 3.00 -3.84 5.83
N LEU A 8 3.07 -4.00 4.51
CA LEU A 8 2.21 -4.92 3.75
C LEU A 8 2.51 -6.39 4.11
N CYS A 9 1.51 -7.27 4.04
CA CYS A 9 1.73 -8.71 4.26
C CYS A 9 2.41 -9.37 3.05
N ASN A 10 3.11 -10.49 3.29
CA ASN A 10 3.88 -11.20 2.27
C ASN A 10 3.09 -11.54 0.99
N PRO A 11 1.84 -12.06 1.05
CA PRO A 11 1.08 -12.35 -0.17
C PRO A 11 0.85 -11.13 -1.04
N VAL A 12 0.59 -9.97 -0.43
CA VAL A 12 0.38 -8.71 -1.17
C VAL A 12 1.69 -8.23 -1.81
N VAL A 13 2.81 -8.31 -1.08
CA VAL A 13 4.14 -7.93 -1.60
C VAL A 13 4.53 -8.81 -2.78
N GLN A 14 4.37 -10.13 -2.67
CA GLN A 14 4.68 -11.06 -3.77
C GLN A 14 3.83 -10.76 -5.01
N ALA A 15 2.52 -10.62 -4.85
CA ALA A 15 1.62 -10.36 -5.98
C ALA A 15 1.96 -9.08 -6.73
N ILE A 16 2.29 -7.98 -6.02
CA ILE A 16 2.65 -6.72 -6.71
C ILE A 16 4.04 -6.78 -7.34
N GLU A 17 4.99 -7.50 -6.75
CA GLU A 17 6.31 -7.72 -7.36
C GLU A 17 6.19 -8.53 -8.66
N GLU A 18 5.35 -9.56 -8.70
CA GLU A 18 5.02 -10.34 -9.91
C GLU A 18 4.36 -9.48 -11.00
N LEU A 19 3.55 -8.50 -10.59
CA LEU A 19 2.95 -7.50 -11.51
C LEU A 19 3.95 -6.42 -11.96
N GLY A 20 5.20 -6.47 -11.50
CA GLY A 20 6.27 -5.55 -11.88
C GLY A 20 6.34 -4.27 -11.04
N TYR A 21 5.68 -4.22 -9.88
CA TYR A 21 5.67 -3.04 -9.01
C TYR A 21 6.92 -3.06 -8.13
N THR A 22 7.97 -2.35 -8.54
CA THR A 22 9.27 -2.39 -7.86
C THR A 22 9.44 -1.27 -6.82
N THR A 23 8.89 -0.09 -7.10
CA THR A 23 9.09 1.11 -6.28
C THR A 23 7.76 1.80 -5.97
N PRO A 24 7.41 2.00 -4.69
CA PRO A 24 6.21 2.71 -4.31
C PRO A 24 6.31 4.20 -4.68
N THR A 25 5.20 4.76 -5.15
CA THR A 25 5.07 6.19 -5.45
C THR A 25 5.08 7.03 -4.15
N PRO A 26 5.31 8.36 -4.22
CA PRO A 26 5.31 9.21 -3.03
C PRO A 26 4.04 9.09 -2.19
N ILE A 27 2.86 9.03 -2.83
CA ILE A 27 1.59 8.91 -2.12
C ILE A 27 1.42 7.54 -1.45
N GLN A 28 1.92 6.47 -2.06
CA GLN A 28 1.90 5.12 -1.49
C GLN A 28 2.80 5.02 -0.25
N LYS A 29 4.03 5.58 -0.32
CA LYS A 29 4.97 5.61 0.82
C LYS A 29 4.39 6.30 2.04
N GLN A 30 3.61 7.36 1.83
CA GLN A 30 3.02 8.15 2.91
C GLN A 30 1.72 7.52 3.43
N ALA A 31 0.83 7.07 2.54
CA ALA A 31 -0.50 6.60 2.92
C ALA A 31 -0.51 5.19 3.51
N ILE A 32 0.26 4.25 2.94
CA ILE A 32 0.17 2.82 3.30
C ILE A 32 0.43 2.59 4.79
N PRO A 33 1.50 3.13 5.42
CA PRO A 33 1.74 2.92 6.85
C PRO A 33 0.65 3.54 7.74
N ILE A 34 0.07 4.67 7.33
CA ILE A 34 -1.00 5.35 8.08
C ILE A 34 -2.27 4.50 8.09
N ILE A 35 -2.67 3.99 6.92
CA ILE A 35 -3.87 3.15 6.79
C ILE A 35 -3.71 1.84 7.58
N ILE A 36 -2.55 1.20 7.51
CA ILE A 36 -2.27 -0.03 8.29
C ILE A 36 -2.30 0.24 9.79
N SER A 37 -1.99 1.45 10.23
CA SER A 37 -2.08 1.85 11.65
C SER A 37 -3.53 2.06 12.15
N GLY A 38 -4.54 1.89 11.27
CA GLY A 38 -5.94 2.05 11.62
C GLY A 38 -6.39 3.51 11.76
N LYS A 39 -5.64 4.45 11.18
CA LYS A 39 -5.95 5.89 11.21
C LYS A 39 -6.67 6.32 9.94
N ASP A 40 -7.62 7.23 10.11
CA ASP A 40 -8.24 7.92 8.99
C ASP A 40 -7.22 8.84 8.29
N LEU A 41 -7.33 8.93 6.97
CA LEU A 41 -6.40 9.69 6.13
C LEU A 41 -7.15 10.45 5.02
N ILE A 42 -6.89 11.74 4.92
CA ILE A 42 -7.20 12.53 3.72
C ILE A 42 -5.91 12.66 2.91
N ALA A 43 -5.94 12.20 1.67
CA ALA A 43 -4.80 12.19 0.77
C ALA A 43 -5.15 12.90 -0.55
N SER A 44 -4.30 13.82 -0.99
CA SER A 44 -4.43 14.51 -2.28
C SER A 44 -3.20 14.28 -3.14
N ALA A 45 -3.42 13.85 -4.39
CA ALA A 45 -2.38 13.70 -5.40
C ALA A 45 -3.02 13.73 -6.80
N GLN A 46 -2.24 14.02 -7.84
CA GLN A 46 -2.72 14.03 -9.23
C GLN A 46 -3.19 12.63 -9.69
N THR A 47 -4.08 12.55 -10.68
CA THR A 47 -4.44 11.28 -11.34
C THR A 47 -3.20 10.62 -11.94
N GLY A 48 -3.14 9.28 -11.92
CA GLY A 48 -1.97 8.52 -12.39
C GLY A 48 -0.83 8.36 -11.36
N THR A 49 -0.95 8.93 -10.16
CA THR A 49 0.10 8.83 -9.11
C THR A 49 0.01 7.58 -8.22
N GLY A 50 -0.91 6.67 -8.51
CA GLY A 50 -1.06 5.40 -7.77
C GLY A 50 -1.88 5.48 -6.48
N LYS A 51 -2.78 6.47 -6.34
CA LYS A 51 -3.70 6.61 -5.19
C LYS A 51 -4.54 5.36 -4.93
N THR A 52 -5.03 4.69 -5.98
CA THR A 52 -5.83 3.47 -5.85
C THR A 52 -5.05 2.37 -5.12
N ALA A 53 -3.83 2.08 -5.56
CA ALA A 53 -2.96 1.10 -4.89
C ALA A 53 -2.54 1.57 -3.48
N ALA A 54 -2.38 2.89 -3.26
CA ALA A 54 -2.09 3.44 -1.94
C ALA A 54 -3.19 3.13 -0.90
N PHE A 55 -4.44 2.95 -1.35
CA PHE A 55 -5.58 2.61 -0.50
C PHE A 55 -5.88 1.10 -0.48
N VAL A 56 -5.83 0.42 -1.62
CA VAL A 56 -6.23 -0.99 -1.74
C VAL A 56 -5.22 -1.96 -1.11
N LEU A 57 -3.91 -1.76 -1.33
CA LEU A 57 -2.87 -2.64 -0.80
C LEU A 57 -2.89 -2.77 0.74
N PRO A 58 -2.99 -1.66 1.51
CA PRO A 58 -3.09 -1.78 2.97
C PRO A 58 -4.41 -2.41 3.42
N LEU A 59 -5.53 -2.23 2.71
CA LEU A 59 -6.79 -2.91 3.04
C LEU A 59 -6.70 -4.42 2.87
N LEU A 60 -6.11 -4.90 1.77
CA LEU A 60 -5.86 -6.34 1.57
C LEU A 60 -4.97 -6.91 2.67
N THR A 61 -3.97 -6.13 3.11
CA THR A 61 -3.11 -6.52 4.24
C THR A 61 -3.88 -6.65 5.55
N LEU A 62 -4.77 -5.70 5.84
CA LEU A 62 -5.61 -5.74 7.05
C LEU A 62 -6.61 -6.91 7.00
N PHE A 63 -7.23 -7.15 5.85
CA PHE A 63 -8.15 -8.27 5.66
C PHE A 63 -7.48 -9.64 5.87
N ASN A 64 -6.20 -9.76 5.52
CA ASN A 64 -5.41 -10.97 5.74
C ASN A 64 -5.08 -11.23 7.23
N LYS A 65 -5.17 -10.24 8.13
CA LYS A 65 -4.89 -10.44 9.56
C LYS A 65 -6.05 -11.05 10.33
N GLU A 66 -7.28 -10.98 9.80
CA GLU A 66 -8.49 -11.50 10.44
C GLU A 66 -8.86 -12.93 10.00
N ARG A 67 -7.95 -13.61 9.30
CA ARG A 67 -8.07 -15.02 8.89
C ARG A 67 -6.91 -15.82 9.47
#